data_AF-H3BBD0-F1
#
_entry.id   AF-H3BBD0-F1
#
_cell.length_a   1.000
_cell.length_b   1.000
_cell.length_c   1.000
_cell.angle_alpha   90.00
_cell.angle_beta   90.00
_cell.angle_gamma   90.00
#
_symmetry.space_group_name_H-M   'P 1'
#
loop_
_entity.id
_entity.type
_entity.pdbx_description
1 polymer ?
#
loop_
_entity_poly.entity_id
_entity_poly.type
_entity_poly.pdbx_seq_one_letter_code
_entity_poly.pdbx_strand_id
1 'polypeptide(L)'
;MAENPVYPSVFVVDGQAKNIPFVPPHRRNNRHRGTIHMLLGVLVMLALAGVAIEAFFLMKFRKELDSTTVTLLPGGPSSHWCVLGCKKRKIDPEKPAAHLRGANFTTPKNGPLLWEHIKGDAFINKMDYQDGALIIRKTGYYFVYSKVIVGEVSCNNDQSHFFKHSIIRRSEKYPVEIPLMVTRKFYCTGKAEQWLENSFLGGVFYLEEKDRIYVNVFEKHLVRMQDGTMSYFGAFML
;
A
#
# COMPACT_ATOMS: atom_id res chain seq x y z
N MET A 1 -2.87 -59.62 74.82
CA MET A 1 -4.27 -59.30 75.13
C MET A 1 -4.32 -57.86 75.61
N ALA A 2 -5.15 -57.05 74.96
CA ALA A 2 -5.79 -55.80 75.36
C ALA A 2 -4.97 -54.62 75.96
N GLU A 3 -5.14 -53.46 75.32
CA GLU A 3 -4.75 -52.11 75.74
C GLU A 3 -5.47 -51.64 77.00
N ASN A 4 -4.95 -50.58 77.64
CA ASN A 4 -5.77 -49.54 78.27
C ASN A 4 -5.04 -48.19 78.28
N PRO A 5 -5.66 -47.10 77.79
CA PRO A 5 -5.10 -45.75 77.83
C PRO A 5 -5.58 -44.99 79.07
N VAL A 6 -4.78 -44.06 79.60
CA VAL A 6 -5.18 -43.15 80.68
C VAL A 6 -4.81 -41.71 80.33
N TYR A 7 -5.82 -40.85 80.39
CA TYR A 7 -5.87 -39.44 79.99
C TYR A 7 -5.24 -38.49 81.03
N PRO A 8 -4.72 -37.31 80.63
CA PRO A 8 -4.24 -36.30 81.57
C PRO A 8 -5.33 -35.34 82.05
N SER A 9 -5.08 -34.77 83.22
CA SER A 9 -5.96 -33.98 84.08
C SER A 9 -6.32 -32.58 83.56
N VAL A 10 -7.60 -32.24 83.70
CA VAL A 10 -8.18 -30.91 83.46
C VAL A 10 -7.78 -29.95 84.59
N PHE A 11 -7.16 -28.83 84.24
CA PHE A 11 -7.00 -27.69 85.14
C PHE A 11 -8.20 -26.76 85.00
N VAL A 12 -8.89 -26.51 86.12
CA VAL A 12 -9.87 -25.42 86.25
C VAL A 12 -9.13 -24.21 86.79
N VAL A 13 -9.22 -23.08 86.10
CA VAL A 13 -8.78 -21.77 86.61
C VAL A 13 -10.00 -20.90 86.76
N ASP A 14 -10.38 -20.63 88.01
CA ASP A 14 -11.41 -19.66 88.37
C ASP A 14 -10.98 -18.25 87.98
N GLY A 15 -11.84 -17.58 87.23
CA GLY A 15 -11.64 -16.22 86.77
C GLY A 15 -11.81 -15.20 87.90
N GLN A 16 -10.73 -14.49 88.22
CA GLN A 16 -10.82 -13.18 88.87
C GLN A 16 -10.18 -12.11 87.97
N ALA A 17 -11.02 -11.40 87.22
CA ALA A 17 -10.67 -10.11 86.63
C ALA A 17 -11.73 -9.09 87.08
N LYS A 18 -11.65 -8.70 88.35
CA LYS A 18 -12.37 -7.56 88.92
C LYS A 18 -11.54 -6.31 88.64
N ASN A 19 -12.17 -5.29 88.05
CA ASN A 19 -11.67 -3.93 87.82
C ASN A 19 -10.78 -3.70 86.58
N ILE A 20 -11.38 -3.80 85.39
CA ILE A 20 -10.88 -3.05 84.22
C ILE A 20 -12.01 -2.10 83.77
N PRO A 21 -11.80 -0.77 83.80
CA PRO A 21 -12.81 0.16 83.30
C PRO A 21 -13.03 -0.09 81.80
N PHE A 22 -14.31 -0.17 81.43
CA PHE A 22 -14.74 -0.42 80.06
C PHE A 22 -14.33 0.78 79.17
N VAL A 23 -13.24 0.64 78.42
CA VAL A 23 -12.92 1.53 77.31
C VAL A 23 -13.71 1.01 76.11
N PRO A 24 -14.68 1.77 75.56
CA PRO A 24 -15.36 1.35 74.35
C PRO A 24 -14.32 1.11 73.26
N PRO A 25 -14.45 0.07 72.42
CA PRO A 25 -13.55 -0.12 71.30
C PRO A 25 -13.55 1.18 70.49
N HIS A 26 -12.39 1.81 70.35
CA HIS A 26 -12.21 2.93 69.43
C HIS A 26 -12.72 2.44 68.08
N ARG A 27 -13.84 3.04 67.63
CA ARG A 27 -14.50 2.67 66.37
C ARG A 27 -13.52 3.01 65.26
N ARG A 28 -12.61 2.07 64.94
CA ARG A 28 -11.65 2.19 63.85
C ARG A 28 -12.47 2.53 62.63
N ASN A 29 -12.27 3.77 62.17
CA ASN A 29 -13.20 4.46 61.32
C ASN A 29 -13.31 3.70 59.99
N ASN A 30 -14.38 2.90 59.85
CA ASN A 30 -14.69 2.16 58.62
C ASN A 30 -14.91 3.11 57.42
N ARG A 31 -14.86 4.43 57.65
CA ARG A 31 -14.91 5.47 56.61
C ARG A 31 -13.86 5.27 55.51
N HIS A 32 -12.63 4.84 55.80
CA HIS A 32 -11.60 4.72 54.75
C HIS A 32 -11.92 3.57 53.75
N ARG A 33 -12.50 2.47 54.24
CA ARG A 33 -12.97 1.37 53.39
C ARG A 33 -14.17 1.80 52.56
N GLY A 34 -15.09 2.57 53.14
CA GLY A 34 -16.21 3.18 52.43
C GLY A 34 -15.78 4.15 51.33
N THR A 35 -14.85 5.06 51.62
CA THR A 35 -14.35 6.04 50.64
C THR A 35 -13.62 5.37 49.47
N ILE A 36 -12.83 4.33 49.73
CA ILE A 36 -12.18 3.54 48.66
C ILE A 36 -13.22 2.82 47.79
N HIS A 37 -14.22 2.17 48.39
CA HIS A 37 -15.28 1.51 47.63
C HIS A 37 -16.13 2.51 46.82
N MET A 38 -16.36 3.71 47.36
CA MET A 38 -17.03 4.80 46.62
C MET A 38 -16.18 5.29 45.46
N LEU A 39 -14.87 5.51 45.66
CA LEU A 39 -13.97 5.93 44.59
C LEU A 39 -13.84 4.86 43.49
N LEU A 40 -13.73 3.59 43.89
CA LEU A 40 -13.75 2.46 42.96
C LEU A 40 -15.06 2.40 42.19
N GLY A 41 -16.20 2.60 42.87
CA GLY A 41 -17.51 2.68 42.23
C GLY A 41 -17.58 3.81 41.19
N VAL A 42 -17.08 5.00 41.52
CA VAL A 42 -17.02 6.13 40.59
C VAL A 42 -16.12 5.82 39.39
N LEU A 43 -14.95 5.21 39.60
CA LEU A 43 -14.05 4.82 38.51
C LEU A 43 -14.68 3.77 37.58
N VAL A 44 -15.37 2.78 38.14
CA VAL A 44 -16.11 1.77 37.36
C VAL A 44 -17.24 2.42 36.56
N MET A 45 -17.99 3.35 37.15
CA MET A 45 -19.04 4.08 36.44
C MET A 45 -18.50 4.95 35.31
N LEU A 46 -17.35 5.61 35.51
CA LEU A 46 -16.68 6.37 34.46
C LEU A 46 -16.20 5.47 33.32
N ALA A 47 -15.63 4.30 33.64
CA ALA A 47 -15.21 3.33 32.65
C ALA A 47 -16.41 2.79 31.83
N LEU A 48 -17.51 2.44 32.50
CA LEU A 48 -18.74 1.99 31.83
C LEU A 48 -19.36 3.08 30.96
N ALA A 49 -19.35 4.34 31.42
CA ALA A 49 -19.80 5.48 30.62
C ALA A 49 -18.93 5.67 29.37
N GLY A 50 -17.60 5.55 29.50
CA GLY A 50 -16.68 5.59 28.37
C GLY A 50 -16.99 4.51 27.32
N VAL A 51 -17.14 3.25 27.76
CA VAL A 51 -17.51 2.14 26.87
C VAL A 51 -18.87 2.35 26.21
N ALA A 52 -19.86 2.87 26.95
CA ALA A 52 -21.18 3.16 26.41
C ALA A 52 -21.14 4.28 25.34
N ILE A 53 -20.32 5.31 25.55
CA ILE A 53 -20.12 6.40 24.59
C ILE A 53 -19.43 5.87 23.32
N GLU A 54 -18.35 5.08 23.47
CA GLU A 54 -17.68 4.44 22.32
C GLU A 54 -18.62 3.53 21.55
N ALA A 55 -19.39 2.68 22.25
CA ALA A 55 -20.39 1.81 21.63
C ALA A 55 -21.48 2.62 20.91
N PHE A 56 -21.93 3.74 21.48
CA PHE A 56 -22.88 4.64 20.85
C PHE A 56 -22.32 5.26 19.57
N PHE A 57 -21.07 5.73 19.60
CA PHE A 57 -20.40 6.24 18.40
C PHE A 57 -20.24 5.16 17.34
N LEU A 58 -19.77 3.96 17.71
CA LEU A 58 -19.64 2.82 16.81
C LEU A 58 -20.99 2.42 16.21
N MET A 59 -22.06 2.42 17.00
CA MET A 59 -23.42 2.16 16.51
C MET A 59 -23.91 3.25 15.57
N LYS A 60 -23.65 4.52 15.88
CA LYS A 60 -24.02 5.64 15.00
C LYS A 60 -23.25 5.56 13.68
N PHE A 61 -21.95 5.30 13.72
CA PHE A 61 -21.13 5.07 12.53
C PHE A 61 -21.63 3.86 11.74
N ARG A 62 -21.99 2.76 12.42
CA ARG A 62 -22.54 1.56 11.76
C ARG A 62 -23.89 1.83 11.12
N LYS A 63 -24.79 2.58 11.77
CA LYS A 63 -26.07 2.98 11.19
C LYS A 63 -25.90 3.91 9.98
N GLU A 64 -24.94 4.84 10.04
CA GLU A 64 -24.62 5.71 8.91
C GLU A 64 -24.05 4.91 7.72
N LEU A 65 -23.19 3.92 8.00
CA LEU A 65 -22.68 2.95 7.02
C LEU A 65 -23.81 2.10 6.45
N ASP A 66 -24.70 1.56 7.27
CA ASP A 66 -25.82 0.72 6.84
C ASP A 66 -26.84 1.51 6.00
N SER A 67 -27.16 2.75 6.37
CA SER A 67 -28.00 3.66 5.57
C SER A 67 -27.39 3.92 4.18
N THR A 68 -26.07 4.10 4.13
CA THR A 68 -25.33 4.26 2.87
C THR A 68 -25.25 2.95 2.07
N THR A 69 -25.19 1.81 2.75
CA THR A 69 -25.07 0.47 2.14
C THR A 69 -26.40 -0.04 1.58
N VAL A 70 -27.53 0.22 2.26
CA VAL A 70 -28.88 -0.18 1.82
C VAL A 70 -29.31 0.59 0.56
N THR A 71 -28.77 1.77 0.33
CA THR A 71 -29.04 2.55 -0.91
C THR A 71 -28.30 2.01 -2.14
N LEU A 72 -27.35 1.06 -1.98
CA LEU A 72 -26.43 0.62 -3.03
C LEU A 72 -26.59 -0.84 -3.49
N LEU A 73 -27.61 -1.58 -3.03
CA LEU A 73 -27.84 -2.96 -3.45
C LEU A 73 -29.32 -3.27 -3.70
N PRO A 74 -29.70 -3.59 -4.94
CA PRO A 74 -30.53 -4.75 -5.22
C PRO A 74 -29.63 -5.92 -5.63
N GLY A 75 -29.33 -6.81 -4.68
CA GLY A 75 -29.05 -8.23 -4.93
C GLY A 75 -27.62 -8.68 -5.28
N GLY A 76 -27.05 -9.54 -4.42
CA GLY A 76 -26.12 -10.62 -4.82
C GLY A 76 -24.72 -10.61 -4.17
N PRO A 77 -24.27 -11.71 -3.51
CA PRO A 77 -23.01 -11.74 -2.78
C PRO A 77 -21.85 -12.30 -3.63
N SER A 78 -20.77 -11.53 -3.80
CA SER A 78 -19.42 -12.07 -4.01
C SER A 78 -18.33 -11.01 -3.77
N SER A 79 -17.46 -11.32 -2.80
CA SER A 79 -16.07 -10.88 -2.64
C SER A 79 -15.76 -9.37 -2.74
N HIS A 80 -15.87 -8.74 -1.58
CA HIS A 80 -14.94 -7.76 -1.00
C HIS A 80 -13.55 -7.62 -1.69
N TRP A 81 -13.30 -6.47 -2.32
CA TRP A 81 -12.35 -5.43 -1.88
C TRP A 81 -12.28 -4.31 -2.92
N CYS A 82 -13.02 -3.22 -2.69
CA CYS A 82 -12.73 -1.94 -3.32
C CYS A 82 -13.04 -0.82 -2.34
N VAL A 83 -12.05 -0.49 -1.52
CA VAL A 83 -12.09 0.64 -0.59
C VAL A 83 -11.98 1.93 -1.41
N LEU A 84 -13.00 2.77 -1.30
CA LEU A 84 -13.03 4.21 -1.59
C LEU A 84 -12.29 4.65 -2.88
N GLY A 85 -12.97 4.56 -4.02
CA GLY A 85 -12.46 5.16 -5.27
C GLY A 85 -13.12 4.68 -6.56
N CYS A 86 -13.86 3.58 -6.53
CA CYS A 86 -14.63 3.12 -7.69
C CYS A 86 -15.98 3.84 -7.79
N LYS A 87 -15.96 5.13 -8.17
CA LYS A 87 -16.79 5.43 -9.36
C LYS A 87 -16.29 4.40 -10.37
N LYS A 88 -17.15 3.54 -10.93
CA LYS A 88 -16.75 2.82 -12.14
C LYS A 88 -16.18 3.91 -13.05
N ARG A 89 -14.85 4.04 -13.13
CA ARG A 89 -14.21 4.77 -14.20
C ARG A 89 -14.55 3.86 -15.35
N LYS A 90 -15.75 4.05 -15.92
CA LYS A 90 -15.93 3.88 -17.34
C LYS A 90 -14.73 4.67 -17.85
N ILE A 91 -13.70 3.94 -18.31
CA ILE A 91 -12.75 4.50 -19.26
C ILE A 91 -13.67 5.28 -20.18
N ASP A 92 -13.58 6.60 -20.16
CA ASP A 92 -14.34 7.38 -21.09
C ASP A 92 -13.96 6.77 -22.44
N PRO A 93 -14.87 6.05 -23.11
CA PRO A 93 -14.49 5.28 -24.28
C PRO A 93 -13.94 6.22 -25.35
N GLU A 94 -14.16 7.52 -25.21
CA GLU A 94 -13.63 8.55 -26.07
C GLU A 94 -12.22 9.04 -25.75
N LYS A 95 -11.68 8.76 -24.56
CA LYS A 95 -10.36 9.25 -24.16
C LYS A 95 -9.26 8.27 -24.56
N PRO A 96 -8.34 8.66 -25.46
CA PRO A 96 -7.22 7.83 -25.85
C PRO A 96 -6.33 7.47 -24.66
N ALA A 97 -5.98 6.19 -24.55
CA ALA A 97 -5.09 5.68 -23.52
C ALA A 97 -4.47 4.34 -23.96
N ALA A 98 -3.24 4.09 -23.53
CA ALA A 98 -2.57 2.81 -23.71
C ALA A 98 -1.66 2.51 -22.53
N HIS A 99 -1.58 1.23 -22.19
CA HIS A 99 -0.60 0.66 -21.27
C HIS A 99 0.01 -0.58 -21.91
N LEU A 100 1.32 -0.59 -22.07
CA LEU A 100 2.08 -1.63 -22.74
C LEU A 100 3.09 -2.24 -21.77
N ARG A 101 3.35 -3.53 -21.92
CA ARG A 101 4.19 -4.32 -21.00
C ARG A 101 5.48 -4.81 -21.63
N GLY A 102 6.50 -5.00 -20.80
CA GLY A 102 7.70 -5.71 -21.20
C GLY A 102 7.41 -7.16 -21.57
N ALA A 103 8.14 -7.69 -22.54
CA ALA A 103 8.06 -9.06 -23.01
C ALA A 103 9.46 -9.57 -23.39
N ASN A 104 9.58 -10.87 -23.67
CA ASN A 104 10.83 -11.47 -24.11
C ASN A 104 11.42 -10.84 -25.38
N PHE A 105 10.59 -10.28 -26.25
CA PHE A 105 11.00 -9.58 -27.48
C PHE A 105 11.24 -8.08 -27.30
N THR A 106 11.16 -7.54 -26.07
CA THR A 106 11.23 -6.08 -25.83
C THR A 106 12.54 -5.44 -26.25
N THR A 107 13.64 -6.19 -26.24
CA THR A 107 14.98 -5.70 -26.56
C THR A 107 15.44 -6.21 -27.94
N PRO A 108 14.88 -5.68 -29.05
CA PRO A 108 15.38 -6.05 -30.37
C PRO A 108 16.82 -5.54 -30.54
N LYS A 109 17.58 -6.20 -31.41
CA LYS A 109 18.97 -5.81 -31.74
C LYS A 109 19.05 -4.35 -32.16
N ASN A 110 18.17 -3.94 -33.08
CA ASN A 110 18.11 -2.59 -33.65
C ASN A 110 16.75 -1.94 -33.39
N GLY A 111 16.70 -0.60 -33.44
CA GLY A 111 15.45 0.16 -33.29
C GLY A 111 15.06 0.47 -31.84
N PRO A 112 13.81 0.89 -31.58
CA PRO A 112 13.32 1.18 -30.23
C PRO A 112 13.04 -0.10 -29.41
N LEU A 113 12.63 0.07 -28.15
CA LEU A 113 12.07 -1.05 -27.39
C LEU A 113 10.70 -1.47 -27.94
N LEU A 114 10.44 -2.78 -27.96
CA LEU A 114 9.15 -3.37 -28.32
C LEU A 114 8.36 -3.74 -27.06
N TRP A 115 7.05 -3.84 -27.17
CA TRP A 115 6.16 -3.98 -26.04
C TRP A 115 4.99 -4.92 -26.37
N GLU A 116 4.56 -5.71 -25.39
CA GLU A 116 3.31 -6.44 -25.44
C GLU A 116 2.15 -5.46 -25.27
N HIS A 117 1.15 -5.56 -26.14
CA HIS A 117 0.05 -4.60 -26.24
C HIS A 117 -1.34 -5.23 -26.24
N ILE A 118 -1.42 -6.57 -26.18
CA ILE A 118 -2.66 -7.35 -26.26
C ILE A 118 -2.86 -8.21 -25.00
N LYS A 119 -1.79 -8.83 -24.49
CA LYS A 119 -1.88 -9.83 -23.42
C LYS A 119 -1.75 -9.22 -22.02
N GLY A 120 -2.37 -9.87 -21.03
CA GLY A 120 -2.29 -9.47 -19.63
C GLY A 120 -3.18 -8.25 -19.35
N ASP A 121 -2.65 -7.25 -18.64
CA ASP A 121 -3.34 -5.95 -18.48
C ASP A 121 -2.88 -4.91 -19.52
N ALA A 122 -2.09 -5.31 -20.51
CA ALA A 122 -1.74 -4.43 -21.61
C ALA A 122 -3.00 -4.12 -22.43
N PHE A 123 -3.16 -2.85 -22.80
CA PHE A 123 -4.31 -2.41 -23.59
C PHE A 123 -3.96 -1.21 -24.42
N ILE A 124 -4.75 -1.04 -25.48
CA ILE A 124 -4.76 0.15 -26.33
C ILE A 124 -6.22 0.55 -26.53
N ASN A 125 -6.51 1.83 -26.27
CA ASN A 125 -7.81 2.44 -26.51
C ASN A 125 -7.64 3.73 -27.31
N LYS A 126 -8.26 3.82 -28.49
CA LYS A 126 -8.21 4.99 -29.38
C LYS A 126 -6.80 5.54 -29.63
N MET A 127 -5.82 4.64 -29.71
CA MET A 127 -4.45 4.86 -30.15
C MET A 127 -4.07 3.65 -31.01
N ASP A 128 -2.95 3.68 -31.73
CA ASP A 128 -2.40 2.46 -32.32
C ASP A 128 -1.03 2.14 -31.76
N TYR A 129 -0.54 0.96 -32.11
CA TYR A 129 0.81 0.52 -31.84
C TYR A 129 1.43 -0.10 -33.08
N GLN A 130 2.63 0.35 -33.43
CA GLN A 130 3.39 -0.16 -34.56
C GLN A 130 4.90 0.04 -34.34
N ASP A 131 5.68 -1.03 -34.50
CA ASP A 131 7.15 -1.04 -34.45
C ASP A 131 7.74 -0.37 -33.19
N GLY A 132 7.17 -0.66 -32.02
CA GLY A 132 7.64 -0.08 -30.75
C GLY A 132 7.04 1.29 -30.40
N ALA A 133 6.29 1.91 -31.31
CA ALA A 133 5.71 3.23 -31.12
C ALA A 133 4.20 3.19 -30.86
N LEU A 134 3.73 4.02 -29.93
CA LEU A 134 2.34 4.41 -29.84
C LEU A 134 2.06 5.52 -30.85
N ILE A 135 0.97 5.39 -31.59
CA ILE A 135 0.53 6.35 -32.61
C ILE A 135 -0.67 7.13 -32.07
N ILE A 136 -0.54 8.45 -32.08
CA ILE A 136 -1.59 9.36 -31.59
C ILE A 136 -2.70 9.47 -32.63
N ARG A 137 -3.94 9.16 -32.24
CA ARG A 137 -5.15 9.28 -33.10
C ARG A 137 -5.93 10.57 -32.90
N LYS A 138 -5.67 11.31 -31.82
CA LYS A 138 -6.37 12.55 -31.49
C LYS A 138 -5.39 13.57 -30.94
N THR A 139 -5.29 14.73 -31.56
CA THR A 139 -4.44 15.83 -31.07
C THR A 139 -4.87 16.29 -29.68
N GLY A 140 -3.90 16.54 -28.80
CA GLY A 140 -4.16 17.05 -27.45
C GLY A 140 -2.99 16.91 -26.50
N TYR A 141 -3.25 17.18 -25.21
CA TYR A 141 -2.27 16.96 -24.15
C TYR A 141 -2.34 15.51 -23.65
N TYR A 142 -1.18 14.87 -23.58
CA TYR A 142 -1.03 13.50 -23.12
C TYR A 142 -0.06 13.45 -21.95
N PHE A 143 -0.42 12.72 -20.90
CA PHE A 143 0.56 12.25 -19.95
C PHE A 143 1.20 10.98 -20.50
N VAL A 144 2.52 11.03 -20.73
CA VAL A 144 3.32 9.92 -21.27
C VAL A 144 4.26 9.43 -20.19
N TYR A 145 4.39 8.12 -20.03
CA TYR A 145 5.23 7.53 -18.99
C TYR A 145 5.89 6.22 -19.44
N SER A 146 7.07 5.94 -18.88
CA SER A 146 7.80 4.69 -19.11
C SER A 146 8.58 4.30 -17.86
N LYS A 147 8.59 3.01 -17.55
CA LYS A 147 9.48 2.40 -16.55
C LYS A 147 10.27 1.29 -17.22
N VAL A 148 11.58 1.26 -16.97
CA VAL A 148 12.44 0.12 -17.35
C VAL A 148 13.22 -0.35 -16.12
N ILE A 149 13.32 -1.67 -15.98
CA ILE A 149 14.25 -2.32 -15.05
C ILE A 149 15.55 -2.61 -15.79
N VAL A 150 16.66 -2.18 -15.21
CA VAL A 150 18.00 -2.37 -15.74
C VAL A 150 18.87 -3.04 -14.69
N GLY A 151 19.79 -3.89 -15.13
CA GLY A 151 20.74 -4.50 -14.23
C GLY A 151 21.92 -5.12 -14.97
N GLU A 152 23.01 -5.30 -14.25
CA GLU A 152 24.24 -5.92 -14.73
C GLU A 152 24.76 -6.92 -13.71
N VAL A 153 25.38 -7.99 -14.20
CA VAL A 153 26.07 -8.98 -13.38
C VAL A 153 27.56 -8.73 -13.47
N SER A 154 28.23 -8.75 -12.32
CA SER A 154 29.68 -8.57 -12.19
C SER A 154 30.20 -7.21 -12.69
N CYS A 155 30.00 -6.18 -11.88
CA CYS A 155 30.63 -4.88 -12.06
C CYS A 155 32.13 -4.98 -11.71
N ASN A 156 32.95 -5.39 -12.69
CA ASN A 156 34.37 -5.66 -12.50
C ASN A 156 35.30 -4.51 -12.91
N ASN A 157 34.80 -3.54 -13.66
CA ASN A 157 35.60 -2.45 -14.21
C ASN A 157 35.43 -1.18 -13.37
N ASP A 158 36.54 -0.47 -13.12
CA ASP A 158 36.54 0.86 -12.47
C ASP A 158 36.10 1.99 -13.45
N GLN A 159 35.62 1.64 -14.65
CA GLN A 159 35.10 2.61 -15.61
C GLN A 159 33.62 2.90 -15.32
N SER A 160 33.30 4.19 -15.14
CA SER A 160 31.93 4.64 -14.98
C SER A 160 31.19 4.54 -16.32
N HIS A 161 30.37 3.50 -16.48
CA HIS A 161 29.48 3.35 -17.62
C HIS A 161 28.15 4.06 -17.32
N PHE A 162 27.43 4.47 -18.36
CA PHE A 162 26.09 5.04 -18.18
C PHE A 162 25.09 4.38 -19.11
N PHE A 163 23.85 4.25 -18.63
CA PHE A 163 22.72 3.94 -19.49
C PHE A 163 21.89 5.21 -19.68
N LYS A 164 21.16 5.26 -20.80
CA LYS A 164 20.27 6.37 -21.14
C LYS A 164 18.90 5.82 -21.44
N HIS A 165 17.88 6.28 -20.73
CA HIS A 165 16.48 5.97 -21.00
C HIS A 165 15.81 7.23 -21.53
N SER A 166 15.12 7.12 -22.67
CA SER A 166 14.49 8.26 -23.33
C SER A 166 13.15 7.89 -23.95
N ILE A 167 12.23 8.84 -23.92
CA ILE A 167 10.99 8.80 -24.71
C ILE A 167 11.16 9.80 -25.86
N ILE A 168 10.98 9.32 -27.07
CA ILE A 168 11.22 10.06 -28.30
C ILE A 168 9.91 10.21 -29.07
N ARG A 169 9.69 11.40 -29.63
CA ARG A 169 8.62 11.71 -30.58
C ARG A 169 9.18 11.80 -31.98
N ARG A 170 8.53 11.13 -32.93
CA ARG A 170 8.70 11.32 -34.36
C ARG A 170 7.40 11.87 -34.94
N SER A 171 7.49 12.95 -35.69
CA SER A 171 6.36 13.59 -36.35
C SER A 171 6.61 13.64 -37.85
N GLU A 172 5.58 13.51 -38.67
CA GLU A 172 5.72 13.66 -40.13
C GLU A 172 6.11 15.09 -40.51
N LYS A 173 5.75 16.08 -39.68
CA LYS A 173 6.04 17.50 -39.90
C LYS A 173 7.50 17.89 -39.63
N TYR A 174 8.26 17.04 -38.92
CA TYR A 174 9.63 17.34 -38.54
C TYR A 174 10.54 16.12 -38.76
N PRO A 175 11.53 16.20 -39.67
CA PRO A 175 12.29 15.03 -40.10
C PRO A 175 13.24 14.47 -39.04
N VAL A 176 13.47 15.22 -37.95
CA VAL A 176 14.39 14.84 -36.87
C VAL A 176 13.58 14.35 -35.67
N GLU A 177 14.13 13.36 -34.98
CA GLU A 177 13.54 12.81 -33.78
C GLU A 177 13.68 13.77 -32.59
N ILE A 178 12.59 13.96 -31.85
CA ILE A 178 12.51 14.94 -30.76
C ILE A 178 12.46 14.18 -29.42
N PRO A 179 13.50 14.27 -28.57
CA PRO A 179 13.44 13.69 -27.23
C PRO A 179 12.42 14.47 -26.38
N LEU A 180 11.37 13.80 -25.91
CA LEU A 180 10.39 14.37 -24.99
C LEU A 180 10.93 14.38 -23.56
N MET A 181 11.54 13.26 -23.16
CA MET A 181 12.12 13.07 -21.83
C MET A 181 13.36 12.19 -21.93
N VAL A 182 14.37 12.52 -21.14
CA VAL A 182 15.63 11.76 -21.09
C VAL A 182 16.11 11.70 -19.65
N THR A 183 16.58 10.53 -19.25
CA THR A 183 17.38 10.35 -18.03
C THR A 183 18.65 9.58 -18.36
N ARG A 184 19.72 9.90 -17.66
CA ARG A 184 20.99 9.21 -17.70
C ARG A 184 21.36 8.82 -16.29
N LYS A 185 21.82 7.60 -16.10
CA LYS A 185 22.40 7.18 -14.83
C LYS A 185 23.68 6.41 -15.08
N PHE A 186 24.65 6.63 -14.21
CA PHE A 186 25.84 5.82 -14.15
C PHE A 186 25.51 4.48 -13.47
N TYR A 187 26.13 3.41 -13.95
CA TYR A 187 26.02 2.08 -13.38
C TYR A 187 27.42 1.50 -13.19
N CYS A 188 27.54 0.51 -12.31
CA CYS A 188 28.83 -0.06 -11.91
C CYS A 188 29.84 1.02 -11.44
N THR A 189 29.41 1.99 -10.64
CA THR A 189 30.30 3.04 -10.07
C THR A 189 31.26 2.51 -8.99
N GLY A 190 31.26 1.21 -8.75
CA GLY A 190 32.13 0.50 -7.83
C GLY A 190 31.96 -1.01 -8.00
N LYS A 191 32.78 -1.77 -7.28
CA LYS A 191 32.76 -3.24 -7.34
C LYS A 191 31.49 -3.77 -6.66
N ALA A 192 30.68 -4.48 -7.44
CA ALA A 192 29.46 -5.14 -6.97
C ALA A 192 29.23 -6.41 -7.78
N GLU A 193 28.79 -7.48 -7.11
CA GLU A 193 28.44 -8.73 -7.79
C GLU A 193 27.22 -8.56 -8.72
N GLN A 194 26.29 -7.68 -8.35
CA GLN A 194 25.12 -7.36 -9.13
C GLN A 194 24.72 -5.89 -8.92
N TRP A 195 24.28 -5.25 -9.99
CA TRP A 195 23.61 -3.96 -9.95
C TRP A 195 22.21 -4.11 -10.55
N LEU A 196 21.19 -3.60 -9.85
CA LEU A 196 19.80 -3.64 -10.30
C LEU A 196 19.12 -2.33 -9.91
N GLU A 197 18.57 -1.63 -10.91
CA GLU A 197 17.87 -0.38 -10.72
C GLU A 197 16.63 -0.28 -11.60
N ASN A 198 15.78 0.70 -11.29
CA ASN A 198 14.73 1.12 -12.18
C ASN A 198 14.97 2.55 -12.70
N SER A 199 14.38 2.85 -13.85
CA SER A 199 14.34 4.17 -14.43
C SER A 199 12.90 4.49 -14.81
N PHE A 200 12.36 5.56 -14.25
CA PHE A 200 11.01 6.05 -14.56
C PHE A 200 11.08 7.43 -15.21
N LEU A 201 10.28 7.62 -16.25
CA LEU A 201 10.05 8.89 -16.91
C LEU A 201 8.53 9.13 -16.96
N GLY A 202 8.11 10.37 -16.74
CA GLY A 202 6.70 10.74 -16.79
C GLY A 202 6.53 12.25 -16.98
N GLY A 203 5.66 12.67 -17.89
CA GLY A 203 5.45 14.09 -18.18
C GLY A 203 4.28 14.34 -19.13
N VAL A 204 3.82 15.59 -19.18
CA VAL A 204 2.72 16.03 -20.04
C VAL A 204 3.27 16.68 -21.30
N PHE A 205 2.79 16.26 -22.47
CA PHE A 205 3.21 16.79 -23.76
C PHE A 205 2.00 17.05 -24.65
N TYR A 206 2.06 18.13 -25.43
CA TYR A 206 1.15 18.33 -26.54
C TYR A 206 1.59 17.45 -27.71
N LEU A 207 0.74 16.53 -28.14
CA LEU A 207 0.97 15.61 -29.23
C LEU A 207 -0.09 15.78 -30.30
N GLU A 208 0.33 15.74 -31.55
CA GLU A 208 -0.54 15.86 -32.70
C GLU A 208 -0.95 14.48 -33.24
N GLU A 209 -2.08 14.43 -33.93
CA GLU A 209 -2.47 13.24 -34.69
C GLU A 209 -1.32 12.76 -35.59
N LYS A 210 -1.10 11.44 -35.62
CA LYS A 210 -0.01 10.72 -36.29
C LYS A 210 1.38 10.86 -35.66
N ASP A 211 1.54 11.65 -34.59
CA ASP A 211 2.78 11.60 -33.83
C ASP A 211 3.03 10.16 -33.35
N ARG A 212 4.28 9.70 -33.51
CA ARG A 212 4.74 8.38 -33.05
C ARG A 212 5.63 8.60 -31.84
N ILE A 213 5.23 8.07 -30.69
CA ILE A 213 6.03 8.14 -29.46
C ILE A 213 6.53 6.75 -29.09
N TYR A 214 7.82 6.64 -28.77
CA TYR A 214 8.44 5.35 -28.47
C TYR A 214 9.56 5.49 -27.43
N VAL A 215 9.93 4.35 -26.83
CA VAL A 215 11.00 4.29 -25.82
C VAL A 215 12.30 3.83 -26.47
N ASN A 216 13.38 4.57 -26.21
CA ASN A 216 14.73 4.21 -26.61
C ASN A 216 15.65 4.10 -25.39
N VAL A 217 16.45 3.04 -25.35
CA VAL A 217 17.43 2.78 -24.30
C VAL A 217 18.81 2.58 -24.92
N PHE A 218 19.79 3.36 -24.46
CA PHE A 218 21.21 3.09 -24.71
C PHE A 218 21.68 2.02 -23.72
N GLU A 219 22.46 1.04 -24.21
CA GLU A 219 22.77 -0.22 -23.51
C GLU A 219 21.55 -1.09 -23.21
N LYS A 220 20.80 -1.47 -24.26
CA LYS A 220 19.62 -2.35 -24.15
C LYS A 220 19.91 -3.70 -23.48
N HIS A 221 21.14 -4.19 -23.53
CA HIS A 221 21.54 -5.45 -22.90
C HIS A 221 21.36 -5.44 -21.37
N LEU A 222 21.35 -4.24 -20.77
CA LEU A 222 21.09 -4.05 -19.35
C LEU A 222 19.61 -4.25 -18.99
N VAL A 223 18.69 -4.12 -19.94
CA VAL A 223 17.26 -4.18 -19.67
C VAL A 223 16.86 -5.60 -19.28
N ARG A 224 16.32 -5.77 -18.08
CA ARG A 224 15.93 -7.09 -17.54
C ARG A 224 14.42 -7.31 -17.70
N MET A 225 14.09 -8.42 -18.34
CA MET A 225 12.71 -8.89 -18.54
C MET A 225 12.52 -10.10 -17.63
N GLN A 226 11.81 -9.91 -16.51
CA GLN A 226 11.49 -11.00 -15.58
C GLN A 226 10.07 -11.50 -15.88
N ASP A 227 9.05 -10.70 -15.55
CA ASP A 227 7.63 -11.14 -15.64
C ASP A 227 6.73 -10.19 -16.47
N GLY A 228 7.32 -9.25 -17.21
CA GLY A 228 6.60 -8.26 -18.02
C GLY A 228 5.80 -7.21 -17.25
N THR A 229 5.73 -7.31 -15.92
CA THR A 229 5.03 -6.37 -15.03
C THR A 229 5.91 -5.22 -14.54
N MET A 230 7.23 -5.39 -14.55
CA MET A 230 8.14 -4.41 -13.94
C MET A 230 8.58 -3.29 -14.89
N SER A 231 8.60 -3.58 -16.20
CA SER A 231 8.90 -2.63 -17.25
C SER A 231 7.63 -2.40 -18.08
N TYR A 232 7.29 -1.13 -18.32
CA TYR A 232 6.06 -0.76 -19.01
C TYR A 232 6.21 0.61 -19.69
N PHE A 233 5.37 0.86 -20.68
CA PHE A 233 5.29 2.12 -21.41
C PHE A 233 3.82 2.46 -21.66
N GLY A 234 3.42 3.71 -21.50
CA GLY A 234 2.05 4.09 -21.77
C GLY A 234 1.85 5.59 -21.92
N ALA A 235 0.63 5.93 -22.31
CA ALA A 235 0.18 7.31 -22.41
C ALA A 235 -1.33 7.38 -22.24
N PHE A 236 -1.84 8.51 -21.76
CA PHE A 236 -3.27 8.82 -21.80
C PHE A 236 -3.51 10.30 -22.02
N MET A 237 -4.56 10.62 -22.77
CA MET A 237 -4.97 11.99 -23.01
C MET A 237 -5.48 12.61 -21.69
N LEU A 238 -5.25 13.91 -21.48
CA LEU A 238 -5.73 14.69 -20.34
C LEU A 238 -7.10 15.31 -20.57
#